data_AF-A0A6V7M5F4-F1
#
_entry.id   AF-A0A6V7M5F4-F1
#
_cell.length_a   1.000
_cell.length_b   1.000
_cell.length_c   1.000
_cell.angle_alpha   90.00
_cell.angle_beta   90.00
_cell.angle_gamma   90.00
#
_symmetry.space_group_name_H-M   'P 1'
#
loop_
_entity.id
_entity.type
_entity.pdbx_description
1 polymer ?
#
loop_
_entity_poly.entity_id
_entity_poly.type
_entity_poly.pdbx_seq_one_letter_code
_entity_poly.pdbx_strand_id
1 'polypeptide(L)'
;AYAYTDATKIIGVEMNKDLCDLQNDIVNKYKMTERIEVINKRIEDCVDVLSKADVIVLNNVFEFYLSEEEQTAVWKFLKTNIKKGTYLVTVPSVEVALSTLKTGIDIEKWLEETSSSKEVDRTVNDNEKPDEFDMAEIHCYKVL
;
A
#
# COMPACT_ATOMS: atom_id res chain seq x y z
N ALA A 1 -3.48 -8.94 -7.40
CA ALA A 1 -3.57 -9.54 -6.06
C ALA A 1 -4.19 -10.94 -6.11
N TYR A 2 -5.49 -11.08 -6.40
CA TYR A 2 -6.20 -12.36 -6.37
C TYR A 2 -5.46 -13.56 -6.99
N ALA A 3 -5.10 -13.49 -8.27
CA ALA A 3 -4.47 -14.61 -8.98
C ALA A 3 -2.96 -14.78 -8.67
N TYR A 4 -2.34 -13.80 -8.02
CA TYR A 4 -0.89 -13.68 -7.93
C TYR A 4 -0.36 -13.78 -6.49
N THR A 5 -1.23 -13.96 -5.51
CA THR A 5 -0.84 -14.11 -4.11
C THR A 5 -1.68 -15.19 -3.42
N ASP A 6 -1.04 -15.87 -2.48
CA ASP A 6 -1.68 -16.81 -1.55
C ASP A 6 -2.28 -16.10 -0.33
N ALA A 7 -2.50 -14.78 -0.42
CA ALA A 7 -3.13 -14.01 0.64
C ALA A 7 -4.52 -14.59 0.93
N THR A 8 -4.77 -14.92 2.20
CA THR A 8 -6.05 -15.45 2.65
C THR A 8 -7.16 -14.40 2.59
N LYS A 9 -6.81 -13.12 2.76
CA LYS A 9 -7.71 -11.97 2.64
C LYS A 9 -7.00 -10.79 2.01
N ILE A 10 -7.71 -10.07 1.13
CA ILE A 10 -7.24 -8.88 0.43
C ILE A 10 -8.30 -7.80 0.68
N ILE A 11 -7.91 -6.72 1.35
CA ILE A 11 -8.85 -5.67 1.76
C ILE A 11 -8.44 -4.35 1.14
N GLY A 12 -9.33 -3.75 0.34
CA GLY A 12 -9.22 -2.38 -0.13
C GLY A 12 -9.98 -1.44 0.80
N VAL A 13 -9.39 -0.28 1.13
CA VAL A 13 -10.09 0.81 1.82
C VAL A 13 -10.10 1.99 0.86
N GLU A 14 -11.30 2.42 0.47
CA GLU A 14 -11.51 3.47 -0.53
C GLU A 14 -12.53 4.48 0.00
N MET A 15 -12.14 5.74 0.13
CA MET A 15 -13.05 6.76 0.68
C MET A 15 -14.09 7.25 -0.34
N ASN A 16 -13.75 7.22 -1.63
CA ASN A 16 -14.65 7.64 -2.69
C ASN A 16 -15.69 6.54 -2.96
N LYS A 17 -16.96 6.86 -2.71
CA LYS A 17 -18.07 5.90 -2.84
C LYS A 17 -18.18 5.31 -4.24
N ASP A 18 -18.05 6.13 -5.27
CA ASP A 18 -18.22 5.69 -6.66
C ASP A 18 -17.08 4.75 -7.08
N LEU A 19 -15.83 5.05 -6.68
CA LEU A 19 -14.69 4.18 -6.92
C LEU A 19 -14.77 2.88 -6.13
N CYS A 20 -15.28 2.93 -4.89
CA CYS A 20 -15.51 1.75 -4.07
C CYS A 20 -16.59 0.85 -4.70
N ASP A 21 -17.69 1.43 -5.19
CA ASP A 21 -18.76 0.69 -5.86
C ASP A 21 -18.28 0.04 -7.15
N LEU A 22 -17.53 0.77 -7.97
CA LEU A 22 -16.93 0.23 -9.19
C LEU A 22 -16.01 -0.97 -8.90
N GLN A 23 -15.19 -0.89 -7.86
CA GLN A 23 -14.34 -2.00 -7.44
C GLN A 23 -15.17 -3.20 -6.98
N ASN A 24 -16.22 -2.97 -6.19
CA ASN A 24 -17.13 -4.03 -5.75
C ASN A 24 -17.85 -4.69 -6.93
N ASP A 25 -18.27 -3.93 -7.94
CA ASP A 25 -18.90 -4.48 -9.14
C ASP A 25 -17.96 -5.44 -9.88
N ILE A 26 -16.67 -5.09 -10.00
CA ILE A 26 -15.65 -5.95 -10.60
C ILE A 26 -15.44 -7.21 -9.75
N VAL A 27 -15.29 -7.07 -8.43
CA VAL A 27 -15.11 -8.20 -7.51
C VAL A 27 -16.28 -9.18 -7.60
N ASN A 28 -17.51 -8.68 -7.65
CA ASN A 28 -18.72 -9.48 -7.79
C ASN A 28 -18.82 -10.15 -9.17
N LYS A 29 -18.59 -9.38 -10.25
CA LYS A 29 -18.65 -9.87 -11.63
C LYS A 29 -17.74 -11.07 -11.86
N TYR A 30 -16.55 -11.05 -11.27
CA TYR A 30 -15.57 -12.13 -11.41
C TYR A 30 -15.56 -13.10 -10.22
N LYS A 31 -16.52 -13.00 -9.29
CA LYS A 31 -16.70 -13.92 -8.15
C LYS A 31 -15.43 -14.06 -7.29
N MET A 32 -14.83 -12.94 -6.92
CA MET A 32 -13.62 -12.89 -6.08
C MET A 32 -13.92 -12.58 -4.61
N THR A 33 -15.19 -12.61 -4.23
CA THR A 33 -15.74 -12.16 -2.93
C THR A 33 -15.30 -13.00 -1.75
N GLU A 34 -14.80 -14.21 -1.97
CA GLU A 34 -14.35 -15.10 -0.89
C GLU A 34 -13.00 -14.70 -0.29
N ARG A 35 -12.22 -13.86 -1.00
CA ARG A 35 -10.96 -13.31 -0.47
C ARG A 35 -10.86 -11.79 -0.56
N ILE A 36 -11.59 -11.14 -1.47
CA ILE A 36 -11.54 -9.68 -1.63
C ILE A 36 -12.70 -9.01 -0.91
N GLU A 37 -12.38 -7.98 -0.14
CA GLU A 37 -13.33 -7.05 0.47
C GLU A 37 -12.92 -5.61 0.13
N VAL A 38 -13.86 -4.75 -0.25
CA VAL A 38 -13.61 -3.32 -0.49
C VAL A 38 -14.52 -2.51 0.41
N ILE A 39 -13.92 -1.73 1.31
CA ILE A 39 -14.61 -1.00 2.37
C ILE A 39 -14.66 0.49 2.01
N ASN A 40 -15.86 1.06 1.95
CA ASN A 40 -16.01 2.50 1.74
C ASN A 40 -15.83 3.29 3.03
N LYS A 41 -14.59 3.63 3.37
CA LYS A 41 -14.24 4.38 4.58
C LYS A 41 -12.95 5.19 4.39
N ARG A 42 -12.70 6.11 5.31
CA ARG A 42 -11.34 6.64 5.52
C ARG A 42 -10.47 5.58 6.18
N ILE A 43 -9.16 5.62 5.94
CA ILE A 43 -8.24 4.64 6.53
C ILE A 43 -8.13 4.80 8.05
N GLU A 44 -8.35 6.01 8.55
CA GLU A 44 -8.40 6.36 9.97
C GLU A 44 -9.51 5.63 10.74
N ASP A 45 -10.58 5.22 10.04
CA ASP A 45 -11.72 4.50 10.61
C ASP A 45 -11.56 2.97 10.54
N CYS A 46 -10.41 2.49 10.08
CA CYS A 46 -10.13 1.07 9.77
C CYS A 46 -8.96 0.51 10.61
N VAL A 47 -8.87 0.90 11.89
CA VAL A 47 -7.81 0.46 12.81
C VAL A 47 -7.76 -1.07 12.93
N ASP A 48 -8.91 -1.73 12.94
CA ASP A 48 -9.03 -3.19 13.05
C ASP A 48 -8.49 -3.93 11.81
N VAL A 49 -8.54 -3.29 10.63
CA VAL A 49 -7.94 -3.78 9.39
C VAL A 49 -6.43 -3.60 9.44
N LEU A 50 -5.96 -2.38 9.74
CA LEU A 50 -4.54 -2.05 9.81
C LEU A 50 -3.77 -2.89 10.82
N SER A 51 -4.33 -3.05 12.02
CA SER A 51 -3.69 -3.81 13.11
C SER A 51 -3.60 -5.31 12.85
N LYS A 52 -4.32 -5.84 11.85
CA LYS A 52 -4.26 -7.24 11.44
C LYS A 52 -3.43 -7.47 10.19
N ALA A 53 -3.27 -6.46 9.34
CA ALA A 53 -2.62 -6.58 8.04
C ALA A 53 -1.14 -7.03 8.15
N ASP A 54 -0.78 -8.11 7.46
CA ASP A 54 0.60 -8.57 7.35
C ASP A 54 1.40 -7.80 6.29
N VAL A 55 0.71 -7.33 5.25
CA VAL A 55 1.26 -6.50 4.18
C VAL A 55 0.29 -5.34 3.92
N ILE A 56 0.81 -4.13 3.80
CA ILE A 56 0.06 -2.92 3.45
C ILE A 56 0.69 -2.32 2.19
N VAL A 57 -0.14 -1.96 1.22
CA VAL A 57 0.31 -1.32 -0.04
C VAL A 57 -0.23 0.10 -0.09
N LEU A 58 0.65 1.09 -0.20
CA LEU A 58 0.32 2.51 -0.34
C LEU A 58 0.93 3.04 -1.66
N ASN A 59 0.12 3.07 -2.71
CA ASN A 59 0.56 3.60 -4.02
C ASN A 59 -0.07 4.97 -4.27
N ASN A 60 0.71 6.04 -4.13
CA ASN A 60 0.32 7.43 -4.43
C ASN A 60 -1.01 7.86 -3.80
N VAL A 61 -1.25 7.43 -2.56
CA VAL A 61 -2.61 7.44 -1.97
C VAL A 61 -3.04 8.79 -1.38
N PHE A 62 -2.12 9.72 -1.09
CA PHE A 62 -2.47 10.92 -0.30
C PHE A 62 -2.20 12.26 -1.00
N GLU A 63 -1.07 12.39 -1.70
CA GLU A 63 -0.54 13.69 -2.16
C GLU A 63 -1.49 14.47 -3.07
N PHE A 64 -2.28 13.76 -3.89
CA PHE A 64 -3.22 14.38 -4.84
C PHE A 64 -4.62 14.62 -4.27
N TYR A 65 -4.94 14.08 -3.10
CA TYR A 65 -6.31 13.99 -2.60
C TYR A 65 -6.54 14.70 -1.27
N LEU A 66 -5.47 14.91 -0.49
CA LEU A 66 -5.53 15.45 0.87
C LEU A 66 -4.68 16.72 1.00
N SER A 67 -5.11 17.64 1.85
CA SER A 67 -4.27 18.77 2.26
C SER A 67 -3.04 18.31 3.05
N GLU A 68 -1.97 19.10 3.10
CA GLU A 68 -0.75 18.75 3.86
C GLU A 68 -1.04 18.43 5.35
N GLU A 69 -2.02 19.10 5.95
CA GLU A 69 -2.46 18.86 7.33
C GLU A 69 -3.10 17.47 7.47
N GLU A 70 -4.01 17.12 6.56
CA GLU A 70 -4.64 15.80 6.54
C GLU A 70 -3.64 14.69 6.23
N GLN A 71 -2.73 14.91 5.27
CA GLN A 71 -1.64 13.97 4.98
C GLN A 71 -0.79 13.72 6.24
N THR A 72 -0.42 14.79 6.95
CA THR A 72 0.34 14.70 8.19
C THR A 72 -0.41 13.90 9.26
N ALA A 73 -1.72 14.13 9.40
CA ALA A 73 -2.55 13.40 10.36
C ALA A 73 -2.65 11.91 10.00
N VAL A 74 -2.87 11.58 8.73
CA VAL A 74 -2.96 10.19 8.24
C VAL A 74 -1.63 9.46 8.45
N TRP A 75 -0.49 10.05 8.10
CA TRP A 75 0.81 9.41 8.31
C TRP A 75 1.12 9.13 9.79
N LYS A 76 0.77 10.07 10.69
CA LYS A 76 0.89 9.86 12.15
C LYS A 76 -0.04 8.74 12.63
N PHE A 77 -1.26 8.69 12.09
CA PHE A 77 -2.20 7.63 12.39
C PHE A 77 -1.68 6.26 11.93
N LEU A 78 -1.18 6.15 10.69
CA LEU A 78 -0.60 4.91 10.16
C LEU A 78 0.57 4.42 11.02
N LYS A 79 1.54 5.30 11.32
CA LYS A 79 2.68 4.98 12.19
C LYS A 79 2.24 4.42 13.56
N THR A 80 1.12 4.90 14.08
CA THR A 80 0.61 4.51 15.40
C THR A 80 -0.16 3.17 15.36
N ASN A 81 -0.83 2.86 14.25
CA ASN A 81 -1.80 1.77 14.19
C ASN A 81 -1.36 0.57 13.33
N ILE A 82 -0.29 0.70 12.56
CA ILE A 82 0.31 -0.43 11.85
C ILE A 82 1.08 -1.29 12.86
N LYS A 83 0.81 -2.60 12.85
CA LYS A 83 1.50 -3.53 13.77
C LYS A 83 2.98 -3.68 13.39
N LYS A 84 3.82 -3.88 14.41
CA LYS A 84 5.22 -4.28 14.23
C LYS A 84 5.31 -5.58 13.42
N GLY A 85 6.29 -5.65 12.52
CA GLY A 85 6.52 -6.78 11.63
C GLY A 85 5.69 -6.79 10.35
N THR A 86 4.73 -5.87 10.18
CA THR A 86 4.04 -5.66 8.90
C THR A 86 5.02 -5.22 7.83
N TYR A 87 4.83 -5.71 6.61
CA TYR A 87 5.51 -5.18 5.44
C TYR A 87 4.71 -4.04 4.83
N LEU A 88 5.36 -2.90 4.63
CA LEU A 88 4.80 -1.73 4.00
C LEU A 88 5.43 -1.57 2.61
N VAL A 89 4.61 -1.65 1.57
CA VAL A 89 5.03 -1.46 0.18
C VAL A 89 4.53 -0.11 -0.29
N THR A 90 5.42 0.76 -0.76
CA THR A 90 5.06 2.12 -1.15
C THR A 90 5.62 2.52 -2.50
N VAL A 91 4.87 3.40 -3.17
CA VAL A 91 5.33 4.21 -4.30
C VAL A 91 4.73 5.61 -4.10
N PRO A 92 5.53 6.68 -3.99
CA PRO A 92 6.99 6.69 -3.91
C PRO A 92 7.50 6.10 -2.57
N SER A 93 8.80 6.21 -2.32
CA SER A 93 9.40 5.91 -1.01
C SER A 93 8.74 6.71 0.13
N VAL A 94 8.78 6.19 1.36
CA VAL A 94 8.21 6.89 2.53
C VAL A 94 8.98 8.19 2.80
N GLU A 95 10.29 8.21 2.57
CA GLU A 95 11.13 9.42 2.68
C GLU A 95 10.64 10.51 1.72
N VAL A 96 10.36 10.15 0.46
CA VAL A 96 9.84 11.09 -0.55
C VAL A 96 8.44 11.57 -0.14
N ALA A 97 7.54 10.66 0.21
CA ALA A 97 6.17 10.99 0.61
C ALA A 97 6.10 11.89 1.86
N LEU A 98 7.09 11.82 2.75
CA LEU A 98 7.17 12.64 3.96
C LEU A 98 8.03 13.91 3.80
N SER A 99 8.76 14.07 2.70
CA SER A 99 9.80 15.10 2.53
C SER A 99 9.29 16.54 2.70
N THR A 100 8.06 16.81 2.26
CA THR A 100 7.42 18.13 2.36
C THR A 100 6.57 18.29 3.62
N LEU A 101 6.31 17.20 4.36
CA LEU A 101 5.37 17.15 5.47
C LEU A 101 6.07 17.30 6.82
N LYS A 102 5.53 18.17 7.69
CA LYS A 102 6.04 18.35 9.06
C LYS A 102 5.49 17.32 10.04
N THR A 103 5.75 16.04 9.76
CA THR A 103 5.19 14.94 10.54
C THR A 103 5.94 14.68 11.85
N GLY A 104 7.24 14.97 11.91
CA GLY A 104 8.11 14.59 13.03
C GLY A 104 8.32 13.08 13.15
N ILE A 105 8.01 12.33 12.09
CA ILE A 105 8.24 10.89 12.02
C ILE A 105 9.72 10.63 11.79
N ASP A 106 10.32 9.89 12.71
CA ASP A 106 11.65 9.33 12.55
C ASP A 106 11.54 7.98 11.82
N ILE A 107 11.85 7.98 10.52
CA ILE A 107 11.66 6.82 9.63
C ILE A 107 12.57 5.68 10.06
N GLU A 108 13.85 5.94 10.39
CA GLU A 108 14.82 4.92 10.79
C GLU A 108 14.41 4.18 12.08
N LYS A 109 13.63 4.83 12.95
CA LYS A 109 13.07 4.21 14.16
C LYS A 109 11.75 3.48 13.93
N TRP A 110 11.13 3.65 12.76
CA TRP A 110 9.82 3.09 12.44
C TRP A 110 9.89 1.99 11.40
N LEU A 111 10.73 2.15 10.38
CA LEU A 111 10.80 1.31 9.20
C LEU A 111 12.24 0.88 8.93
N GLU A 112 12.41 -0.38 8.60
CA GLU A 112 13.63 -0.94 8.04
C GLU A 112 13.39 -1.26 6.57
N GLU A 113 14.05 -0.56 5.67
CA GLU A 113 13.95 -0.86 4.24
C GLU A 113 14.53 -2.25 3.97
N THR A 114 13.73 -3.09 3.33
CA THR A 114 14.14 -4.43 2.93
C THR A 114 14.88 -4.33 1.61
N SER A 115 16.02 -4.99 1.50
CA SER A 115 16.77 -5.03 0.24
C SER A 115 16.00 -5.90 -0.77
N SER A 116 15.01 -5.34 -1.45
CA SER A 116 14.33 -5.98 -2.57
C SER A 116 15.18 -5.85 -3.83
N SER A 117 16.36 -6.45 -3.83
CA SER A 117 17.21 -6.60 -5.00
C SER A 117 18.02 -7.89 -4.91
N LYS A 118 17.31 -9.02 -4.96
CA LYS A 118 17.88 -10.24 -5.52
C LYS A 118 16.94 -10.75 -6.60
N GLU A 119 17.32 -10.40 -7.83
CA GLU A 119 17.08 -11.15 -9.05
C GLU A 119 15.70 -11.82 -9.14
N VAL A 120 14.70 -11.03 -9.53
CA VAL A 120 13.64 -11.65 -10.35
C VAL A 120 14.36 -12.13 -11.59
N ASP A 121 14.57 -13.45 -11.68
CA ASP A 121 15.16 -14.13 -12.83
C ASP A 121 14.41 -13.67 -14.09
N ARG A 122 15.03 -12.80 -14.87
CA ARG A 122 14.48 -12.27 -16.12
C ARG A 122 14.59 -13.33 -17.21
N THR A 123 14.11 -14.54 -16.97
CA THR A 123 13.84 -15.52 -18.04
C THR A 123 12.46 -15.26 -18.61
N VAL A 124 12.26 -14.09 -19.22
CA VAL A 124 11.09 -13.83 -20.07
C VAL A 124 11.64 -13.28 -21.38
N ASN A 125 11.76 -14.18 -22.36
CA ASN A 125 11.94 -13.97 -23.80
C ASN A 125 12.62 -12.66 -24.27
N ASP A 126 13.83 -12.83 -24.80
CA ASP A 126 14.74 -11.85 -25.43
C ASP A 126 14.20 -10.97 -26.60
N ASN A 127 12.88 -10.83 -26.82
CA ASN A 127 12.36 -10.07 -27.97
C ASN A 127 11.29 -9.02 -27.67
N GLU A 128 10.92 -8.81 -26.41
CA GLU A 128 10.10 -7.66 -26.03
C GLU A 128 10.82 -6.95 -24.88
N LYS A 129 11.34 -5.75 -25.14
CA LYS A 129 11.71 -4.86 -24.04
C LYS A 129 10.45 -4.70 -23.19
N PRO A 130 10.43 -5.17 -21.94
CA PRO A 130 9.34 -4.83 -21.05
C PRO A 130 9.30 -3.30 -21.02
N ASP A 131 8.13 -2.69 -21.13
CA ASP A 131 7.98 -1.27 -20.80
C ASP A 131 8.72 -1.06 -19.47
N GLU A 132 9.77 -0.23 -19.47
CA GLU A 132 10.57 0.10 -18.29
C GLU A 132 9.69 0.91 -17.32
N PHE A 133 8.67 0.28 -16.74
CA PHE A 133 8.28 0.60 -15.38
C PHE A 133 9.48 0.20 -14.54
N ASP A 134 10.29 1.20 -14.21
CA ASP A 134 11.47 0.99 -13.42
C ASP A 134 11.00 0.49 -12.04
N MET A 135 11.11 -0.82 -11.82
CA MET A 135 10.85 -1.45 -10.53
C MET A 135 11.69 -0.81 -9.41
N ALA A 136 12.68 0.03 -9.75
CA ALA A 136 13.38 0.94 -8.86
C ALA A 136 12.47 1.93 -8.11
N GLU A 137 11.20 2.12 -8.50
CA GLU A 137 10.27 3.02 -7.81
C GLU A 137 9.44 2.35 -6.69
N ILE A 138 9.47 1.01 -6.56
CA ILE A 138 8.72 0.29 -5.53
C ILE A 138 9.61 0.02 -4.32
N HIS A 139 9.23 0.59 -3.19
CA HIS A 139 9.93 0.41 -1.92
C HIS A 139 9.19 -0.56 -1.02
N CYS A 140 9.92 -1.39 -0.29
CA CYS A 140 9.36 -2.33 0.67
C CYS A 140 10.08 -2.20 2.01
N TYR A 141 9.32 -1.94 3.06
CA TYR A 141 9.82 -1.75 4.41
C TYR A 141 9.22 -2.78 5.34
N LYS A 142 9.96 -3.14 6.39
CA LYS A 142 9.45 -3.86 7.54
C LYS A 142 9.25 -2.88 8.69
N VAL A 143 8.06 -2.91 9.31
CA VAL A 143 7.77 -2.08 10.48
C VAL A 143 8.50 -2.62 11.71
N LEU A 144 9.27 -1.76 12.37
CA LEU A 144 10.14 -2.07 13.52
C LEU A 144 9.43 -2.16 14.87
#